data_AF-A0A1Y0HNV9-F1
#
_entry.id   AF-A0A1Y0HNV9-F1
#
_cell.length_a   1.000
_cell.length_b   1.000
_cell.length_c   1.000
_cell.angle_alpha   90.00
_cell.angle_beta   90.00
_cell.angle_gamma   90.00
#
_symmetry.space_group_name_H-M   'P 1'
#
loop_
_entity.id
_entity.type
_entity.pdbx_description
1 polymer ?
#
loop_
_entity_poly.entity_id
_entity_poly.type
_entity_poly.pdbx_seq_one_letter_code
_entity_poly.pdbx_strand_id
1 'polypeptide(L)'
;MKDFEAAKEFFKDTVDPSLYFDSISAEIARNKLQEAIGNPAIPLMFIIGDPGVGKSHIMRVMHHATALKTTTVLIEHPFFDPRDLYKELYEARGMNFDKNKSQGEFLDDLFEAYVGTLCTIFIDEAQLLNNDQFEFIRCFK
;
A
#
# COMPACT_ATOMS: atom_id res chain seq x y z
N MET A 1 -24.84 -10.40 31.35
CA MET A 1 -25.18 -10.20 29.92
C MET A 1 -24.70 -8.85 29.38
N LYS A 2 -24.64 -7.75 30.15
CA LYS A 2 -24.07 -6.46 29.69
C LYS A 2 -22.57 -6.52 29.33
N ASP A 3 -21.78 -7.35 30.00
CA ASP A 3 -20.34 -7.50 29.70
C ASP A 3 -20.03 -8.18 28.36
N PHE A 4 -20.94 -9.00 27.84
CA PHE A 4 -20.67 -9.78 26.62
C PHE A 4 -20.75 -8.91 25.36
N GLU A 5 -21.71 -7.98 25.30
CA GLU A 5 -21.82 -7.05 24.17
C GLU A 5 -20.69 -6.00 24.19
N ALA A 6 -20.30 -5.52 25.38
CA ALA A 6 -19.16 -4.60 25.51
C ALA A 6 -17.83 -5.27 25.14
N ALA A 7 -17.59 -6.51 25.59
CA ALA A 7 -16.41 -7.28 25.19
C ALA A 7 -16.43 -7.58 23.70
N LYS A 8 -17.59 -7.93 23.12
CA LYS A 8 -17.74 -8.18 21.69
C LYS A 8 -17.39 -6.95 20.85
N GLU A 9 -17.71 -5.73 21.30
CA GLU A 9 -17.26 -4.51 20.62
C GLU A 9 -15.74 -4.34 20.66
N PHE A 10 -15.09 -4.74 21.75
CA PHE A 10 -13.64 -4.66 21.92
C PHE A 10 -12.87 -5.68 21.06
N PHE A 11 -13.52 -6.79 20.69
CA PHE A 11 -12.97 -7.86 19.82
C PHE A 11 -13.49 -7.79 18.38
N LYS A 12 -14.24 -6.76 17.99
CA LYS A 12 -14.46 -6.48 16.56
C LYS A 12 -13.11 -6.21 15.91
N ASP A 13 -12.97 -6.49 14.62
CA ASP A 13 -11.80 -6.13 13.81
C ASP A 13 -11.70 -4.59 13.65
N THR A 14 -11.58 -3.87 14.76
CA THR A 14 -11.17 -2.48 14.78
C THR A 14 -9.66 -2.46 14.70
N VAL A 15 -9.16 -2.03 13.54
CA VAL A 15 -7.73 -1.77 13.34
C VAL A 15 -7.41 -0.44 14.01
N ASP A 16 -7.45 -0.41 15.34
CA ASP A 16 -6.92 0.70 16.12
C ASP A 16 -5.40 0.48 16.28
N PRO A 17 -4.55 1.31 15.64
CA PRO A 17 -3.10 1.18 15.76
C PRO A 17 -2.56 1.37 17.18
N SER A 18 -3.35 1.96 18.08
CA SER A 18 -2.97 2.11 19.48
C SER A 18 -3.06 0.82 20.30
N LEU A 19 -3.76 -0.20 19.80
CA LEU A 19 -3.90 -1.52 20.45
C LEU A 19 -2.81 -2.52 20.03
N TYR A 20 -1.87 -2.10 19.20
CA TYR A 20 -0.79 -2.95 18.71
C TYR A 20 0.23 -3.25 19.83
N PHE A 21 0.39 -4.54 20.14
CA PHE A 21 1.48 -5.01 20.99
C PHE A 21 2.72 -5.21 20.11
N ASP A 22 3.64 -4.24 20.15
CA ASP A 22 4.95 -4.32 19.50
C ASP A 22 5.75 -5.50 20.12
N SER A 23 5.66 -6.68 19.50
CA SER A 23 6.71 -7.68 19.72
C SER A 23 8.04 -7.11 19.23
N ILE A 24 9.17 -7.53 19.83
CA ILE A 24 10.51 -7.08 19.37
C ILE A 24 10.67 -7.31 17.86
N SER A 25 10.13 -8.41 17.32
CA SER A 25 10.15 -8.71 15.89
C SER A 25 9.37 -7.70 15.04
N ALA A 26 8.20 -7.27 15.53
CA ALA A 26 7.39 -6.24 14.89
C ALA A 26 8.10 -4.88 14.84
N GLU A 27 8.71 -4.48 15.94
CA GLU A 27 9.46 -3.22 16.02
C GLU A 27 10.65 -3.24 15.06
N ILE A 28 11.40 -4.34 15.01
CA ILE A 28 12.52 -4.51 14.06
C ILE A 28 12.02 -4.43 12.61
N ALA A 29 10.91 -5.09 12.28
CA ALA A 29 10.33 -5.04 10.94
C ALA A 29 9.91 -3.60 10.57
N ARG A 30 9.28 -2.88 11.52
CA ARG A 30 8.87 -1.49 11.34
C ARG A 30 10.05 -0.58 11.06
N ASN A 31 11.10 -0.68 11.86
CA ASN A 31 12.29 0.18 11.69
C ASN A 31 12.99 -0.10 10.35
N LYS A 32 13.11 -1.38 9.96
CA LYS A 32 13.67 -1.75 8.65
C LYS A 32 12.84 -1.20 7.48
N LEU A 33 11.51 -1.29 7.56
CA LEU A 33 10.62 -0.72 6.55
C LEU A 33 10.78 0.79 6.48
N GLN A 34 10.83 1.47 7.62
CA GLN A 34 10.99 2.91 7.68
C GLN A 34 12.33 3.40 7.11
N GLU A 35 13.42 2.64 7.29
CA GLU A 35 14.73 2.94 6.70
C GLU A 35 14.79 2.66 5.20
N ALA A 36 14.05 1.65 4.73
CA ALA A 36 14.05 1.24 3.33
C ALA A 36 13.10 2.07 2.47
N ILE A 37 11.96 2.50 3.01
CA ILE A 37 11.01 3.37 2.31
C ILE A 37 11.68 4.72 2.00
N GLY A 38 11.64 5.11 0.73
CA GLY A 38 12.28 6.33 0.24
C GLY A 38 13.76 6.19 -0.09
N ASN A 39 14.36 4.99 0.07
CA ASN A 39 15.71 4.70 -0.42
C ASN A 39 15.66 4.29 -1.91
N PRO A 40 16.23 5.07 -2.85
CA PRO A 40 16.18 4.76 -4.29
C PRO A 40 16.89 3.44 -4.66
N ALA A 41 17.79 2.93 -3.79
CA ALA A 41 18.45 1.64 -4.01
C ALA A 41 17.54 0.43 -3.71
N ILE A 42 16.38 0.66 -3.07
CA ILE A 42 15.44 -0.39 -2.68
C ILE A 42 14.08 -0.11 -3.35
N PRO A 43 13.96 -0.36 -4.67
CA PRO A 43 12.74 -0.03 -5.42
C PRO A 43 11.57 -0.98 -5.14
N LEU A 44 11.80 -2.11 -4.47
CA LEU A 44 10.77 -3.11 -4.20
C LEU A 44 11.05 -3.83 -2.88
N MET A 45 10.00 -4.02 -2.08
CA MET A 45 10.04 -4.71 -0.80
C MET A 45 8.90 -5.71 -0.70
N PHE A 46 9.17 -6.85 -0.07
CA PHE A 46 8.16 -7.88 0.20
C PHE A 46 7.99 -8.03 1.70
N ILE A 47 6.75 -7.93 2.17
CA ILE A 47 6.37 -8.19 3.56
C ILE A 47 5.76 -9.60 3.59
N ILE A 48 6.45 -10.54 4.22
CA ILE A 48 6.07 -11.95 4.28
C ILE A 48 5.80 -12.39 5.72
N GLY A 49 4.97 -13.42 5.88
CA GLY A 49 4.62 -13.99 7.18
C GLY A 49 3.26 -14.68 7.16
N ASP A 50 2.96 -15.45 8.19
CA ASP A 50 1.73 -16.23 8.28
C ASP A 50 0.47 -15.34 8.35
N PRO A 51 -0.73 -15.88 8.03
CA PRO A 51 -1.98 -15.17 8.26
C PRO A 51 -2.13 -14.75 9.73
N GLY A 52 -2.62 -13.52 9.98
CA GLY A 52 -2.86 -13.01 11.33
C GLY A 52 -1.65 -12.41 12.06
N VAL A 53 -0.44 -12.39 11.47
CA VAL A 53 0.77 -11.81 12.12
C VAL A 53 0.88 -10.29 12.03
N GLY A 54 -0.13 -9.59 11.50
CA GLY A 54 -0.16 -8.12 11.44
C GLY A 54 0.48 -7.47 10.21
N LYS A 55 0.65 -8.18 9.09
CA LYS A 55 1.22 -7.64 7.83
C LYS A 55 0.41 -6.44 7.29
N SER A 56 -0.89 -6.60 7.14
CA SER A 56 -1.78 -5.51 6.70
C SER A 56 -1.76 -4.33 7.65
N HIS A 57 -1.65 -4.62 8.96
CA HIS A 57 -1.55 -3.59 9.98
C HIS A 57 -0.27 -2.75 9.82
N ILE A 58 0.90 -3.39 9.76
CA ILE A 58 2.17 -2.66 9.60
C ILE A 58 2.21 -1.89 8.27
N MET A 59 1.63 -2.44 7.20
CA MET A 59 1.51 -1.72 5.92
C MET A 59 0.69 -0.44 6.04
N ARG A 60 -0.47 -0.47 6.71
CA ARG A 60 -1.29 0.73 6.97
C ARG A 60 -0.54 1.75 7.81
N VAL A 61 0.15 1.32 8.87
CA VAL A 61 0.96 2.20 9.72
C VAL A 61 2.07 2.88 8.90
N MET A 62 2.79 2.12 8.07
CA MET A 62 3.83 2.68 7.19
C MET A 62 3.26 3.59 6.12
N HIS A 63 2.11 3.26 5.52
CA HIS A 63 1.42 4.11 4.56
C HIS A 63 1.09 5.48 5.17
N HIS A 64 0.46 5.51 6.35
CA HIS A 64 0.13 6.76 7.04
C HIS A 64 1.38 7.55 7.46
N ALA A 65 2.42 6.87 7.97
CA ALA A 65 3.67 7.53 8.35
C ALA A 65 4.39 8.14 7.13
N THR A 66 4.33 7.47 5.98
CA THR A 66 5.00 7.90 4.74
C THR A 66 4.21 9.00 4.02
N ALA A 67 2.87 8.98 4.10
CA ALA A 67 1.98 10.00 3.53
C ALA A 67 2.26 11.43 4.05
N LEU A 68 2.90 11.55 5.23
CA LEU A 68 3.33 12.84 5.79
C LEU A 68 4.52 13.47 5.05
N LYS A 69 5.26 12.69 4.25
CA LYS A 69 6.52 13.11 3.63
C LYS A 69 6.47 13.04 2.10
N THR A 70 5.80 12.04 1.55
CA THR A 70 5.79 11.76 0.11
C THR A 70 4.42 11.29 -0.34
N THR A 71 4.21 11.21 -1.66
CA THR A 71 2.99 10.62 -2.21
C THR A 71 2.98 9.12 -1.88
N THR A 72 1.83 8.60 -1.48
CA THR A 72 1.66 7.18 -1.19
C THR A 72 0.31 6.69 -1.68
N VAL A 73 0.26 5.42 -2.08
CA VAL A 73 -0.97 4.75 -2.50
C VAL A 73 -1.08 3.44 -1.74
N LEU A 74 -2.25 3.14 -1.19
CA LEU A 74 -2.53 1.88 -0.51
C LEU A 74 -3.63 1.13 -1.25
N ILE A 75 -3.29 -0.07 -1.73
CA ILE A 75 -4.17 -0.97 -2.46
C ILE A 75 -4.44 -2.16 -1.55
N GLU A 76 -5.59 -2.15 -0.86
CA GLU A 76 -5.96 -3.20 0.10
C GLU A 76 -6.53 -4.46 -0.56
N HIS A 77 -7.05 -4.29 -1.78
CA HIS A 77 -7.57 -5.37 -2.60
C HIS A 77 -6.87 -5.28 -3.96
N PRO A 78 -6.05 -6.29 -4.31
CA PRO A 78 -5.42 -6.36 -5.62
C PRO A 78 -6.45 -6.13 -6.73
N PHE A 79 -6.13 -5.22 -7.64
CA PHE A 79 -7.02 -4.86 -8.74
C PHE A 79 -7.24 -6.05 -9.67
N PHE A 80 -8.42 -6.12 -10.27
CA PHE A 80 -8.70 -7.10 -11.33
C PHE A 80 -8.32 -6.56 -12.70
N ASP A 81 -8.40 -5.24 -12.92
CA ASP A 81 -8.04 -4.57 -14.17
C ASP A 81 -6.89 -3.56 -13.92
N PRO A 82 -5.81 -3.55 -14.73
CA PRO A 82 -4.76 -2.51 -14.66
C PRO A 82 -5.29 -1.07 -14.67
N ARG A 83 -6.47 -0.83 -15.25
CA ARG A 83 -7.15 0.47 -15.22
C ARG A 83 -7.50 0.95 -13.82
N ASP A 84 -7.75 0.03 -12.89
CA ASP A 84 -8.00 0.39 -11.50
C ASP A 84 -6.73 0.99 -10.87
N LEU A 85 -5.55 0.40 -11.16
CA LEU A 85 -4.27 0.95 -10.69
C LEU A 85 -3.99 2.34 -11.28
N TYR A 86 -4.25 2.56 -12.58
CA TYR A 86 -4.12 3.89 -13.16
C TYR A 86 -5.01 4.90 -12.44
N LYS A 87 -6.26 4.54 -12.16
CA LYS A 87 -7.19 5.41 -11.46
C LYS A 87 -6.68 5.77 -10.07
N GLU A 88 -6.22 4.81 -9.28
CA GLU A 88 -5.64 5.06 -7.94
C GLU A 88 -4.43 6.00 -8.01
N LEU A 89 -3.53 5.79 -8.98
CA LEU A 89 -2.35 6.64 -9.18
C LEU A 89 -2.69 8.06 -9.62
N TYR A 90 -3.74 8.23 -10.43
CA TYR A 90 -4.26 9.53 -10.85
C TYR A 90 -4.88 10.28 -9.67
N GLU A 91 -5.74 9.61 -8.90
CA GLU A 91 -6.41 10.20 -7.74
C GLU A 91 -5.39 10.64 -6.68
N ALA A 92 -4.33 9.85 -6.47
CA ALA A 92 -3.23 10.21 -5.57
C ALA A 92 -2.45 11.47 -6.00
N ARG A 93 -2.51 11.85 -7.28
CA ARG A 93 -1.93 13.10 -7.81
C ARG A 93 -2.97 14.22 -7.98
N GLY A 94 -4.23 13.97 -7.65
CA GLY A 94 -5.33 14.92 -7.91
C GLY A 94 -5.62 15.12 -9.40
N MET A 95 -5.28 14.14 -10.24
CA MET A 95 -5.52 14.16 -11.69
C MET A 95 -6.88 13.54 -12.03
N ASN A 96 -7.51 14.02 -13.10
CA ASN A 96 -8.77 13.46 -13.58
C ASN A 96 -8.53 12.21 -14.43
N PHE A 97 -9.14 11.09 -14.03
CA PHE A 97 -9.08 9.84 -14.77
C PHE A 97 -10.08 9.81 -15.93
N ASP A 98 -9.59 9.76 -17.17
CA ASP A 98 -10.41 9.61 -18.37
C ASP A 98 -10.38 8.17 -18.88
N LYS A 99 -11.53 7.49 -18.80
CA LYS A 99 -11.70 6.08 -19.20
C LYS A 99 -11.45 5.85 -20.69
N ASN A 100 -11.49 6.88 -21.53
CA ASN A 100 -11.34 6.76 -22.98
C ASN A 100 -9.87 6.73 -23.42
N LYS A 101 -8.93 7.10 -22.54
CA LYS A 101 -7.50 7.05 -22.83
C LYS A 101 -7.03 5.63 -23.09
N SER A 102 -6.08 5.51 -23.99
CA SER A 102 -5.29 4.31 -24.24
C SER A 102 -4.29 4.06 -23.11
N GLN A 103 -3.75 2.85 -23.06
CA GLN A 103 -2.74 2.48 -22.08
C GLN A 103 -1.46 3.34 -22.17
N GLY A 104 -1.04 3.68 -23.40
CA GLY A 104 0.12 4.54 -23.63
C GLY A 104 -0.09 5.94 -23.06
N GLU A 105 -1.26 6.54 -23.33
CA GLU A 105 -1.60 7.86 -22.78
C GLU A 105 -1.62 7.88 -21.26
N PHE A 106 -2.17 6.84 -20.61
CA PHE A 106 -2.12 6.74 -19.15
C PHE A 106 -0.69 6.70 -18.60
N LEU A 107 0.19 5.94 -19.26
CA LEU A 107 1.59 5.79 -18.87
C LEU A 107 2.36 7.09 -19.06
N ASP A 108 2.18 7.79 -20.18
CA ASP A 108 2.82 9.06 -20.47
C ASP A 108 2.44 10.11 -19.42
N ASP A 109 1.14 10.26 -19.13
CA ASP A 109 0.64 11.19 -18.11
C ASP A 109 1.21 10.88 -16.71
N LEU A 110 1.25 9.58 -16.34
CA LEU A 110 1.78 9.16 -15.05
C LEU A 110 3.29 9.36 -14.97
N PHE A 111 4.02 9.08 -16.04
CA PHE A 111 5.45 9.30 -16.09
C PHE A 111 5.78 10.78 -15.88
N GLU A 112 5.10 11.68 -16.60
CA GLU A 112 5.25 13.13 -16.40
C GLU A 112 4.88 13.56 -14.98
N ALA A 113 3.76 13.04 -14.46
CA ALA A 113 3.26 13.42 -13.14
C ALA A 113 4.17 12.95 -11.99
N TYR A 114 4.86 11.82 -12.15
CA TYR A 114 5.69 11.22 -11.11
C TYR A 114 7.20 11.45 -11.30
N VAL A 115 7.65 11.99 -12.44
CA VAL A 115 9.07 12.24 -12.71
C VAL A 115 9.69 13.11 -11.60
N GLY A 116 10.82 12.64 -11.05
CA GLY A 116 11.53 13.35 -9.98
C GLY A 116 10.79 13.38 -8.63
N THR A 117 9.68 12.66 -8.48
CA THR A 117 8.94 12.55 -7.22
C THR A 117 9.06 11.14 -6.65
N LEU A 118 9.14 11.04 -5.32
CA LEU A 118 9.06 9.75 -4.64
C LEU A 118 7.58 9.39 -4.41
N CYS A 119 7.20 8.21 -4.87
CA CYS A 119 5.92 7.59 -4.58
C CYS A 119 6.15 6.20 -3.97
N THR A 120 5.43 5.87 -2.90
CA THR A 120 5.44 4.52 -2.33
C THR A 120 4.07 3.88 -2.52
N ILE A 121 4.03 2.79 -3.28
CA ILE A 121 2.83 2.00 -3.54
C ILE A 121 2.85 0.79 -2.60
N PHE A 122 1.83 0.69 -1.75
CA PHE A 122 1.59 -0.43 -0.85
C PHE A 122 0.50 -1.31 -1.46
N ILE A 123 0.79 -2.61 -1.64
CA ILE A 123 -0.17 -3.57 -2.22
C ILE A 123 -0.35 -4.71 -1.22
N ASP A 124 -1.51 -4.75 -0.56
CA ASP A 124 -1.87 -5.85 0.32
C ASP A 124 -2.34 -7.06 -0.50
N GLU A 125 -2.24 -8.26 0.07
CA GLU A 125 -2.62 -9.51 -0.58
C GLU A 125 -2.00 -9.71 -1.98
N ALA A 126 -0.79 -9.17 -2.21
CA ALA A 126 -0.12 -9.12 -3.52
C ALA A 126 0.06 -10.50 -4.18
N GLN A 127 -0.03 -11.61 -3.44
CA GLN A 127 -0.03 -12.96 -4.01
C GLN A 127 -1.24 -13.25 -4.91
N LEU A 128 -2.30 -12.42 -4.87
CA LEU A 128 -3.45 -12.54 -5.77
C LEU A 128 -3.21 -11.87 -7.13
N LEU A 129 -2.12 -11.12 -7.29
CA LEU A 129 -1.76 -10.53 -8.58
C LEU A 129 -1.31 -11.61 -9.57
N ASN A 130 -1.72 -11.47 -10.83
CA ASN A 130 -1.24 -12.31 -11.91
C ASN A 130 0.10 -11.78 -12.50
N ASN A 131 0.72 -12.56 -13.37
CA ASN A 131 2.02 -12.22 -13.96
C ASN A 131 2.00 -10.91 -14.75
N ASP A 132 0.95 -10.65 -15.51
CA ASP A 132 0.84 -9.43 -16.33
C ASP A 132 0.77 -8.19 -15.42
N GLN A 133 0.08 -8.29 -14.28
CA GLN A 133 0.00 -7.23 -13.27
C GLN A 133 1.35 -7.01 -12.57
N PHE A 134 2.09 -8.08 -12.27
CA PHE A 134 3.44 -7.96 -11.72
C PHE A 134 4.40 -7.28 -12.71
N GLU A 135 4.38 -7.68 -13.98
CA GLU A 135 5.20 -7.03 -15.02
C GLU A 135 4.81 -5.57 -15.20
N PHE A 136 3.52 -5.26 -15.14
CA PHE A 136 3.04 -3.89 -15.18
C PHE A 136 3.58 -3.04 -14.02
N ILE A 137 3.57 -3.55 -12.79
CA ILE A 137 4.14 -2.85 -11.62
C ILE A 137 5.65 -2.63 -11.78
N ARG A 138 6.37 -3.55 -12.45
CA ARG A 138 7.81 -3.42 -12.71
C ARG A 138 8.15 -2.25 -13.64
N CYS A 139 7.20 -1.76 -14.44
CA CYS A 139 7.40 -0.59 -15.29
C CYS A 139 7.51 0.72 -14.49
N PHE A 140 7.08 0.76 -13.23
CA PHE A 140 7.16 1.94 -12.35
C PHE A 140 8.43 1.99 -11.49
N LYS A 141 9.49 1.28 -11.88
CA LYS A 141 10.80 1.33 -11.23
C LYS A 141 11.60 2.58 -11.55
#